data_AF-A0A2V6SF96-F1
#
_entry.id   AF-A0A2V6SF96-F1
#
_cell.length_a   1.000
_cell.length_b   1.000
_cell.length_c   1.000
_cell.angle_alpha   90.00
_cell.angle_beta   90.00
_cell.angle_gamma   90.00
#
_symmetry.space_group_name_H-M   'P 1'
#
loop_
_entity.id
_entity.type
_entity.pdbx_description
1 polymer ?
#
loop_
_entity_poly.entity_id
_entity_poly.type
_entity_poly.pdbx_seq_one_letter_code
_entity_poly.pdbx_strand_id
1 'polypeptide(L)'
;MEEDTIMIRIHTCVSVVAILGAALGGTVAGTGGIAVAASADDPTTFERNSAAPRQAATLGDQYFHVEWTAEAVQPGISRLTGYVYNDYGEAAQDVDLQITTVNAAGQPVRNVVERIGDIVPSRGRSYFDFRVPASSSYQLSVTSFEFLEPPSSK
;
A
#
# COMPACT_ATOMS: atom_id res chain seq x y z
N MET A 1 -15.49 -44.87 -15.13
CA MET A 1 -14.58 -45.18 -14.01
C MET A 1 -13.38 -44.29 -14.20
N GLU A 2 -13.19 -43.44 -13.19
CA GLU A 2 -12.10 -42.50 -12.90
C GLU A 2 -11.58 -41.60 -14.06
N GLU A 3 -11.75 -40.28 -14.00
CA GLU A 3 -10.91 -39.33 -13.23
C GLU A 3 -9.41 -39.54 -13.57
N ASP A 4 -8.66 -38.57 -14.09
CA ASP A 4 -8.29 -37.41 -13.30
C ASP A 4 -7.47 -36.38 -14.10
N THR A 5 -7.50 -35.15 -13.60
CA THR A 5 -6.44 -34.14 -13.69
C THR A 5 -6.23 -33.42 -15.03
N ILE A 6 -7.08 -32.42 -15.18
CA ILE A 6 -6.92 -31.21 -16.00
C ILE A 6 -5.68 -30.46 -15.48
N MET A 7 -4.53 -30.64 -16.12
CA MET A 7 -3.29 -29.94 -15.77
C MET A 7 -3.37 -28.48 -16.26
N ILE A 8 -4.06 -27.63 -15.49
CA ILE A 8 -4.04 -26.18 -15.62
C ILE A 8 -2.64 -25.72 -15.21
N ARG A 9 -1.79 -25.44 -16.20
CA ARG A 9 -0.50 -24.77 -16.01
C ARG A 9 -0.76 -23.32 -15.60
N ILE A 10 -0.93 -23.13 -14.29
CA ILE A 10 -1.00 -21.81 -13.66
C ILE A 10 0.38 -21.16 -13.80
N HIS A 11 0.49 -20.17 -14.67
CA HIS A 11 1.65 -19.30 -14.72
C HIS A 11 1.70 -18.49 -13.43
N THR A 12 2.66 -18.80 -12.57
CA THR A 12 3.03 -18.03 -11.40
C THR A 12 3.47 -16.63 -11.83
N CYS A 13 2.64 -15.61 -11.63
CA CYS A 13 3.06 -14.21 -11.73
C CYS A 13 3.61 -13.75 -10.38
N VAL A 14 4.91 -13.93 -10.16
CA VAL A 14 5.63 -13.19 -9.11
C VAL A 14 5.80 -11.76 -9.60
N SER A 15 5.08 -10.81 -9.00
CA SER A 15 5.36 -9.39 -9.19
C SER A 15 6.13 -8.88 -7.98
N VAL A 16 7.46 -8.94 -8.06
CA VAL A 16 8.35 -8.13 -7.22
C VAL A 16 8.51 -6.80 -7.94
N VAL A 17 8.02 -5.71 -7.34
CA VAL A 17 8.35 -4.36 -7.80
C VAL A 17 9.30 -3.75 -6.76
N ALA A 18 10.60 -3.89 -7.04
CA ALA A 18 11.63 -3.05 -6.48
C ALA A 18 12.04 -2.06 -7.57
N ILE A 19 12.04 -0.76 -7.29
CA ILE A 19 12.67 0.22 -8.18
C ILE A 19 13.65 1.06 -7.35
N LEU A 20 14.93 0.90 -7.68
CA LEU A 20 16.05 1.70 -7.21
C LEU A 20 16.82 2.22 -8.43
N GLY A 21 17.27 3.48 -8.38
CA GLY A 21 18.29 4.08 -9.26
C GLY A 21 17.74 4.99 -10.37
N ALA A 22 18.43 6.03 -10.85
CA ALA A 22 19.80 6.50 -10.64
C ALA A 22 19.91 7.98 -11.10
N ALA A 23 20.90 8.72 -10.60
CA ALA A 23 21.18 10.12 -10.92
C ALA A 23 22.41 10.26 -11.85
N LEU A 24 22.32 11.06 -12.92
CA LEU A 24 23.44 11.67 -13.68
C LEU A 24 22.91 12.99 -14.28
N GLY A 25 23.44 14.17 -13.89
CA GLY A 25 24.44 14.96 -14.65
C GLY A 25 23.77 15.80 -15.77
N GLY A 26 23.98 17.10 -15.98
CA GLY A 26 24.98 18.05 -15.53
C GLY A 26 24.63 19.48 -16.01
N THR A 27 25.48 20.41 -15.62
CA THR A 27 25.42 21.88 -15.71
C THR A 27 25.71 22.45 -17.11
N VAL A 28 25.14 23.62 -17.48
CA VAL A 28 25.91 24.81 -17.96
C VAL A 28 25.04 26.06 -18.18
N ALA A 29 25.63 27.21 -17.85
CA ALA A 29 25.12 28.57 -17.91
C ALA A 29 25.29 29.23 -19.30
N GLY A 30 24.52 30.29 -19.59
CA GLY A 30 24.77 31.18 -20.73
C GLY A 30 23.63 32.13 -21.05
N THR A 31 23.93 33.42 -21.19
CA THR A 31 23.05 34.58 -20.98
C THR A 31 22.63 35.27 -22.29
N GLY A 32 21.37 35.74 -22.35
CA GLY A 32 20.86 36.86 -23.19
C GLY A 32 20.41 36.48 -24.61
N GLY A 33 19.30 36.98 -25.19
CA GLY A 33 18.23 37.89 -24.78
C GLY A 33 17.33 38.17 -26.02
N ILE A 34 16.00 38.05 -25.85
CA ILE A 34 14.79 38.59 -26.56
C ILE A 34 14.80 38.84 -28.10
N ALA A 35 13.77 38.60 -28.94
CA ALA A 35 12.32 38.51 -28.76
C ALA A 35 11.60 37.83 -29.98
N VAL A 36 10.44 37.20 -29.70
CA VAL A 36 9.16 37.03 -30.45
C VAL A 36 9.13 36.80 -31.99
N ALA A 37 8.59 35.65 -32.43
CA ALA A 37 7.26 35.52 -33.09
C ALA A 37 6.98 34.11 -33.67
N ALA A 38 5.75 33.63 -33.40
CA ALA A 38 4.90 32.72 -34.19
C ALA A 38 5.26 31.22 -34.43
N SER A 39 4.28 30.40 -33.99
CA SER A 39 3.75 29.15 -34.57
C SER A 39 4.62 27.89 -34.67
N ALA A 40 4.27 26.87 -33.85
CA ALA A 40 3.94 25.49 -34.24
C ALA A 40 3.72 24.65 -32.96
N ASP A 41 2.75 23.74 -33.00
CA ASP A 41 2.45 22.67 -32.02
C ASP A 41 3.70 22.03 -31.37
N ASP A 42 3.72 21.97 -30.02
CA ASP A 42 4.35 20.85 -29.30
C ASP A 42 3.59 20.59 -27.97
N PRO A 43 2.91 19.44 -27.82
CA PRO A 43 2.09 19.13 -26.66
C PRO A 43 2.89 18.36 -25.61
N THR A 44 3.92 18.95 -25.00
CA THR A 44 4.70 18.19 -24.00
C THR A 44 5.11 19.02 -22.79
N THR A 45 4.11 19.55 -22.07
CA THR A 45 4.26 19.67 -20.62
C THR A 45 2.96 19.24 -19.95
N PHE A 46 2.68 17.94 -20.07
CA PHE A 46 2.05 17.28 -18.94
C PHE A 46 3.11 17.29 -17.85
N GLU A 47 3.08 18.29 -16.97
CA GLU A 47 3.51 18.02 -15.60
C GLU A 47 2.59 16.91 -15.12
N ARG A 48 2.98 15.67 -15.40
CA ARG A 48 2.44 14.50 -14.77
C ARG A 48 2.99 14.57 -13.36
N ASN A 49 2.38 15.43 -12.55
CA ASN A 49 2.28 15.23 -11.13
C ASN A 49 1.52 13.92 -10.94
N SER A 50 2.21 12.80 -11.19
CA SER A 50 1.88 11.51 -10.61
C SER A 50 2.16 11.63 -9.12
N ALA A 51 1.41 12.49 -8.44
CA ALA A 51 0.98 12.16 -7.11
C ALA A 51 0.12 10.91 -7.32
N ALA A 52 0.76 9.74 -7.24
CA ALA A 52 0.04 8.58 -6.72
C ALA A 52 -0.78 9.10 -5.52
N PRO A 53 -2.07 8.75 -5.40
CA PRO A 53 -2.89 9.25 -4.30
C PRO A 53 -2.09 9.06 -3.01
N ARG A 54 -1.56 10.15 -2.44
CA ARG A 54 -0.87 10.07 -1.17
C ARG A 54 -1.98 9.75 -0.20
N GLN A 55 -1.98 8.53 0.33
CA GLN A 55 -2.85 8.16 1.44
C GLN A 55 -2.74 9.29 2.46
N ALA A 56 -3.88 9.84 2.89
CA ALA A 56 -3.88 10.76 4.01
C ALA A 56 -3.32 9.96 5.20
N ALA A 57 -2.19 10.40 5.75
CA ALA A 57 -1.57 9.71 6.87
C ALA A 57 -2.59 9.59 8.01
N THR A 58 -2.82 8.37 8.50
CA THR A 58 -3.70 8.14 9.64
C THR A 58 -2.90 8.27 10.94
N LEU A 59 -3.61 8.43 12.06
CA LEU A 59 -2.99 8.44 13.40
C LEU A 59 -2.17 7.16 13.67
N GLY A 60 -2.49 6.05 13.02
CA GLY A 60 -1.75 4.79 13.16
C GLY A 60 -0.39 4.81 12.46
N ASP A 61 -0.23 5.56 11.37
CA ASP A 61 0.97 5.49 10.51
C ASP A 61 2.25 5.99 11.19
N GLN A 62 2.14 6.69 12.32
CA GLN A 62 3.27 7.12 13.15
C GLN A 62 3.77 6.03 14.12
N TYR A 63 2.99 4.98 14.34
CA TYR A 63 3.29 3.90 15.30
C TYR A 63 3.35 2.52 14.65
N PHE A 64 2.63 2.35 13.54
CA PHE A 64 2.50 1.09 12.85
C PHE A 64 2.84 1.26 11.38
N HIS A 65 3.49 0.24 10.82
CA HIS A 65 3.56 0.06 9.38
C HIS A 65 2.95 -1.29 9.00
N VAL A 66 2.42 -1.36 7.78
CA VAL A 66 1.71 -2.54 7.29
C VAL A 66 2.39 -3.04 6.03
N GLU A 67 2.84 -4.29 6.07
CA GLU A 67 3.33 -4.99 4.89
C GLU A 67 2.30 -6.04 4.48
N TRP A 68 2.00 -6.11 3.19
CA TRP A 68 0.94 -6.98 2.72
C TRP A 68 1.10 -7.39 1.27
N THR A 69 0.45 -8.50 0.94
CA THR A 69 0.29 -9.01 -0.42
C THR A 69 -1.18 -9.34 -0.67
N ALA A 70 -1.62 -9.21 -1.91
CA ALA A 70 -2.97 -9.57 -2.31
C ALA A 70 -2.94 -10.64 -3.41
N GLU A 71 -3.75 -11.67 -3.24
CA GLU A 71 -3.89 -12.77 -4.19
C GLU A 71 -5.37 -12.98 -4.53
N ALA A 72 -5.70 -13.07 -5.82
CA ALA A 72 -7.05 -13.43 -6.23
C ALA A 72 -7.31 -14.90 -5.89
N VAL A 73 -8.35 -15.18 -5.09
CA VAL A 73 -8.66 -16.55 -4.65
C VAL A 73 -9.93 -17.11 -5.30
N GLN A 74 -10.92 -16.26 -5.56
CA GLN A 74 -12.18 -16.62 -6.22
C GLN A 74 -12.68 -15.42 -7.03
N PRO A 75 -13.58 -15.61 -8.01
CA PRO A 75 -14.18 -14.49 -8.73
C PRO A 75 -14.80 -13.46 -7.77
N GLY A 76 -14.28 -12.23 -7.80
CA GLY A 76 -14.75 -11.14 -6.95
C GLY A 76 -14.17 -11.11 -5.51
N ILE A 77 -13.30 -12.06 -5.15
CA ILE A 77 -12.68 -12.13 -3.81
C ILE A 77 -11.16 -12.23 -3.92
N SER A 78 -10.47 -11.37 -3.16
CA SER A 78 -9.03 -11.45 -2.95
C SER A 78 -8.72 -11.82 -1.51
N ARG A 79 -7.62 -12.53 -1.31
CA ARG A 79 -7.03 -12.79 0.00
C ARG A 79 -5.90 -11.79 0.22
N LEU A 80 -5.96 -11.04 1.31
CA LEU A 80 -4.89 -10.16 1.76
C LEU A 80 -4.19 -10.84 2.93
N THR A 81 -2.89 -11.07 2.77
CA THR A 81 -2.03 -11.64 3.81
C THR A 81 -0.91 -10.67 4.10
N GLY A 82 -0.48 -10.62 5.36
CA GLY A 82 0.56 -9.66 5.72
C GLY A 82 0.82 -9.57 7.21
N TYR A 83 1.53 -8.51 7.57
CA TYR A 83 1.89 -8.19 8.93
C TYR A 83 1.58 -6.73 9.23
N VAL A 84 1.02 -6.50 10.41
CA VAL A 84 1.03 -5.17 11.03
C VAL A 84 2.18 -5.16 12.02
N TYR A 85 3.14 -4.26 11.80
CA TYR A 85 4.28 -4.05 12.67
C TYR A 85 3.97 -2.91 13.61
N ASN A 86 4.38 -3.06 14.86
CA ASN A 86 4.33 -2.02 15.87
C ASN A 86 5.76 -1.53 16.08
N ASP A 87 6.06 -0.35 15.54
CA ASP A 87 7.37 0.29 15.67
C ASP A 87 7.52 1.00 17.03
N TYR A 88 6.42 1.10 17.77
CA TYR A 88 6.37 1.75 19.07
C TYR A 88 6.86 0.82 20.20
N GLY A 89 7.24 1.46 21.31
CA GLY A 89 7.85 0.80 22.46
C GLY A 89 6.87 0.07 23.39
N GLU A 90 5.57 0.18 23.14
CA GLU A 90 4.51 -0.41 23.97
C GLU A 90 3.68 -1.39 23.13
N ALA A 91 3.22 -2.48 23.74
CA ALA A 91 2.32 -3.41 23.05
C ALA A 91 0.97 -2.73 22.80
N ALA A 92 0.28 -3.10 21.74
CA ALA A 92 -1.03 -2.54 21.40
C ALA A 92 -2.09 -3.63 21.33
N GLN A 93 -3.32 -3.29 21.71
CA GLN A 93 -4.51 -4.11 21.54
C GLN A 93 -5.57 -3.31 20.76
N ASP A 94 -6.69 -3.96 20.45
CA ASP A 94 -7.82 -3.34 19.74
C ASP A 94 -7.40 -2.64 18.43
N VAL A 95 -6.41 -3.21 17.74
CA VAL A 95 -5.83 -2.63 16.53
C VAL A 95 -6.74 -2.87 15.34
N ASP A 96 -7.41 -1.82 14.87
CA ASP A 96 -8.29 -1.86 13.70
C ASP A 96 -7.53 -1.45 12.43
N LEU A 97 -7.51 -2.37 11.46
CA LEU A 97 -6.95 -2.16 10.14
C LEU A 97 -8.06 -1.78 9.16
N GLN A 98 -7.96 -0.57 8.61
CA GLN A 98 -8.81 -0.12 7.52
C GLN A 98 -8.20 -0.57 6.18
N ILE A 99 -8.98 -1.32 5.42
CA ILE A 99 -8.70 -1.78 4.07
C ILE A 99 -9.58 -0.99 3.10
N THR A 100 -8.97 -0.11 2.32
CA THR A 100 -9.63 0.69 1.30
C THR A 100 -9.37 0.09 -0.07
N THR A 101 -10.43 -0.27 -0.79
CA THR A 101 -10.34 -0.77 -2.17
C THR A 101 -10.19 0.40 -3.14
N VAL A 102 -9.30 0.26 -4.11
CA VAL A 102 -8.97 1.31 -5.07
C VAL A 102 -9.20 0.79 -6.48
N ASN A 103 -10.01 1.51 -7.26
CA ASN A 103 -10.29 1.14 -8.65
C ASN A 103 -9.10 1.43 -9.58
N ALA A 104 -9.21 1.00 -10.84
CA ALA A 104 -8.18 1.21 -11.86
C ALA A 104 -7.86 2.70 -12.15
N ALA A 105 -8.75 3.62 -11.78
CA ALA A 105 -8.53 5.06 -11.88
C ALA A 105 -7.81 5.65 -10.66
N GLY A 106 -7.42 4.82 -9.67
CA GLY A 106 -6.76 5.26 -8.45
C GLY A 106 -7.72 5.87 -7.42
N GLN A 107 -9.03 5.71 -7.58
CA GLN A 107 -10.01 6.25 -6.64
C GLN A 107 -10.42 5.23 -5.59
N PRO A 108 -10.52 5.63 -4.30
CA PRO A 108 -11.06 4.78 -3.25
C PRO A 108 -12.56 4.53 -3.48
N VAL A 109 -12.99 3.29 -3.37
CA VAL A 109 -14.38 2.88 -3.70
C VAL A 109 -15.11 2.31 -2.49
N ARG A 110 -14.41 1.55 -1.63
CA ARG A 110 -15.01 0.90 -0.47
C ARG A 110 -14.01 0.76 0.65
N ASN A 111 -14.49 0.92 1.86
CA ASN A 111 -13.75 0.72 3.09
C ASN A 111 -14.24 -0.54 3.81
N VAL A 112 -13.32 -1.36 4.29
CA VAL A 112 -13.56 -2.53 5.14
C VAL A 112 -12.66 -2.39 6.36
N VAL A 113 -13.18 -2.62 7.57
CA VAL A 113 -12.39 -2.58 8.80
C VAL A 113 -12.28 -3.99 9.33
N GLU A 114 -11.06 -4.44 9.61
CA GLU A 114 -10.77 -5.74 10.19
C GLU A 114 -9.90 -5.58 11.44
N ARG A 115 -10.18 -6.39 12.47
CA ARG A 115 -9.43 -6.37 13.74
C ARG A 115 -8.17 -7.24 13.63
N ILE A 116 -7.04 -6.72 14.08
CA ILE A 116 -5.75 -7.42 14.09
C ILE A 116 -5.55 -8.15 15.41
N GLY A 117 -5.86 -9.45 15.42
CA GLY A 117 -5.61 -10.34 16.56
C GLY A 117 -6.04 -9.75 17.91
N ASP A 118 -5.44 -10.26 18.99
CA ASP A 118 -5.66 -9.72 20.34
C ASP A 118 -4.64 -8.63 20.70
N ILE A 119 -3.35 -8.92 20.48
CA ILE A 119 -2.24 -8.04 20.85
C ILE A 119 -1.21 -7.99 19.72
N VAL A 120 -0.73 -6.79 19.40
CA VAL A 120 0.46 -6.53 18.59
C VAL A 120 1.62 -6.17 19.52
N PRO A 121 2.64 -7.04 19.68
CA PRO A 121 3.71 -6.84 20.66
C PRO A 121 4.52 -5.54 20.42
N SER A 122 5.11 -5.01 21.49
CA SER A 122 6.09 -3.90 21.42
C SER A 122 7.26 -4.28 20.50
N ARG A 123 7.61 -3.38 19.56
CA ARG A 123 8.65 -3.63 18.54
C ARG A 123 8.48 -4.97 17.81
N GLY A 124 7.23 -5.41 17.67
CA GLY A 124 6.86 -6.71 17.15
C GLY A 124 5.93 -6.60 15.95
N ARG A 125 5.32 -7.74 15.58
CA ARG A 125 4.36 -7.81 14.48
C ARG A 125 3.27 -8.82 14.75
N SER A 126 2.11 -8.59 14.15
CA SER A 126 0.99 -9.52 14.14
C SER A 126 0.64 -9.89 12.70
N TYR A 127 0.42 -11.18 12.45
CA TYR A 127 0.02 -11.70 11.15
C TYR A 127 -1.48 -11.52 10.94
N PHE A 128 -1.88 -11.24 9.69
CA PHE A 128 -3.28 -11.27 9.30
C PHE A 128 -3.50 -12.01 7.98
N ASP A 129 -4.73 -12.47 7.81
CA ASP A 129 -5.21 -13.16 6.62
C ASP A 129 -6.71 -12.88 6.46
N PHE A 130 -7.04 -11.98 5.53
CA PHE A 130 -8.40 -11.50 5.33
C PHE A 130 -8.88 -11.81 3.92
N ARG A 131 -10.17 -12.13 3.79
CA ARG A 131 -10.85 -12.22 2.49
C ARG A 131 -11.65 -10.95 2.28
N VAL A 132 -11.29 -10.21 1.23
CA VAL A 132 -11.89 -8.91 0.93
C VAL A 132 -12.39 -8.89 -0.52
N PRO A 133 -13.26 -7.93 -0.87
CA PRO A 133 -13.68 -7.75 -2.26
C PRO A 133 -12.47 -7.53 -3.18
N ALA A 134 -12.48 -8.19 -4.34
CA ALA A 134 -11.45 -7.99 -5.36
C ALA A 134 -11.42 -6.53 -5.82
N SER A 135 -10.22 -5.98 -5.99
CA SER A 135 -9.99 -4.61 -6.41
C SER A 135 -8.72 -4.50 -7.26
N SER A 136 -8.57 -3.39 -7.98
CA SER A 136 -7.36 -3.14 -8.76
C SER A 136 -6.16 -2.88 -7.86
N SER A 137 -6.36 -2.27 -6.70
CA SER A 137 -5.35 -2.04 -5.67
C SER A 137 -6.00 -1.89 -4.30
N TYR A 138 -5.19 -1.96 -3.24
CA TYR A 138 -5.64 -1.77 -1.86
C TYR A 138 -4.78 -0.71 -1.18
N GLN A 139 -5.38 -0.05 -0.20
CA GLN A 139 -4.74 0.90 0.70
C GLN A 139 -5.05 0.44 2.12
N LEU A 140 -4.01 0.13 2.89
CA LEU A 140 -4.11 -0.37 4.25
C LEU A 140 -3.56 0.68 5.21
N SER A 141 -4.28 0.94 6.30
CA SER A 141 -3.89 1.91 7.34
C SER A 141 -4.51 1.53 8.69
N VAL A 142 -3.77 1.70 9.77
CA VAL A 142 -4.32 1.50 11.12
C VAL A 142 -5.13 2.73 11.53
N THR A 143 -6.38 2.54 11.95
CA THR A 143 -7.30 3.64 12.29
C THR A 143 -7.65 3.73 13.77
N SER A 144 -7.56 2.63 14.50
CA SER A 144 -7.80 2.57 15.95
C SER A 144 -6.85 1.58 16.60
N PHE A 145 -6.43 1.85 17.83
CA PHE A 145 -5.56 1.02 18.64
C PHE A 145 -5.57 1.55 20.09
N GLU A 146 -5.20 0.70 21.03
CA GLU A 146 -4.97 1.06 22.43
C GLU A 146 -3.61 0.50 22.87
N PHE A 147 -2.74 1.35 23.44
CA PHE A 147 -1.47 0.87 23.99
C PHE A 147 -1.67 0.29 25.39
N LEU A 148 -1.07 -0.87 25.60
CA LEU A 148 -0.96 -1.51 26.89
C LEU A 148 0.12 -0.81 27.70
N GLU A 149 -0.30 0.00 28.66
CA GLU A 149 0.62 0.57 29.63
C GLU A 149 1.30 -0.58 30.40
N PRO A 150 2.65 -0.61 30.50
CA PRO A 150 3.32 -1.62 31.31
C PRO A 150 2.81 -1.54 32.76
N PRO A 151 2.64 -2.67 33.47
CA PRO A 151 2.18 -2.63 34.85
C PRO A 151 3.12 -1.74 35.66
N SER A 152 2.58 -0.68 36.26
CA SER A 152 3.34 0.23 37.11
C SER A 152 4.01 -0.58 38.23
N SER A 153 5.34 -0.67 38.22
CA SER A 153 6.06 -1.28 39.34
C SER A 153 5.83 -0.42 40.58
N LYS A 154 5.15 -1.01 41.58
CA LYS A 154 4.96 -0.42 42.90
C LYS A 154 6.09 -0.83 43.84
#